data_AF-A0A7C5J3F0-F1
#
_entry.id   AF-A0A7C5J3F0-F1
#
_cell.length_a   1.000
_cell.length_b   1.000
_cell.length_c   1.000
_cell.angle_alpha   90.00
_cell.angle_beta   90.00
_cell.angle_gamma   90.00
#
_symmetry.space_group_name_H-M   'P 1'
#
loop_
_entity.id
_entity.type
_entity.pdbx_description
1 polymer ?
#
loop_
_entity_poly.entity_id
_entity_poly.type
_entity_poly.pdbx_seq_one_letter_code
_entity_poly.pdbx_strand_id
1 'polypeptide(L)'
;MSTSKLALALPLALALVPTRASAHPSITTGDIAIVSIWTEPAGPISFSFVTLATFHPPEVVFFTDRGWTAAGSFRPGEGQTRWDVERPSDPGTVVFMDGDTGVHLAPGADQLFGFLGELDADGRPTDSLLYGIALGSPWGADATSDATSALPAALAMFNVALPATPGPALNCAFAGRTSGTRTQLLLAIADPTQWTCDDSARPAPPAAFTVFAATGDPCSTDTDCTGGDFCAHSVCCTSECRRAEAGHCETCSFGLGDPRTGTCGPAPTTQLCRLATGPCDPMDHCDGTSRLCPPNELLGAETVCRESAGGCDPEEHCDGVVGACPTDRRAEIGSLCRPSRGSCDVEERCGEGPTCPADAVVEEGSACDDGLVCTERSMCRAGLCTGPVPVECEDGDACTADSCADTGGCAHIAIMGCCEDDADCEDGDPCTAHTCDPEGWCVAVGAALCVDAGTTSADGGARPPPAPPVGCGCSTHTGARDGAVLMALLLLTLRIRDRARAGR
;
A
#
# COMPACT_ATOMS: atom_id res chain seq x y z
N MET A 1 8.80 -17.24 50.45
CA MET A 1 9.21 -16.28 49.42
C MET A 1 9.97 -17.08 48.37
N SER A 2 9.32 -17.36 47.24
CA SER A 2 9.58 -16.74 45.92
C SER A 2 10.90 -17.24 45.31
N THR A 3 11.00 -17.81 44.12
CA THR A 3 10.14 -17.82 42.92
C THR A 3 10.65 -18.91 41.98
N SER A 4 9.76 -19.70 41.36
CA SER A 4 10.07 -20.37 40.08
C SER A 4 9.18 -19.79 39.00
N LYS A 5 9.82 -19.25 37.97
CA LYS A 5 9.22 -18.53 36.85
C LYS A 5 8.47 -19.50 35.95
N LEU A 6 7.17 -19.26 35.75
CA LEU A 6 6.37 -19.86 34.69
C LEU A 6 6.62 -19.05 33.41
N ALA A 7 7.20 -19.67 32.38
CA ALA A 7 7.29 -19.09 31.05
C ALA A 7 5.98 -19.36 30.31
N LEU A 8 5.24 -18.29 29.98
CA LEU A 8 4.02 -18.33 29.19
C LEU A 8 4.42 -18.19 27.70
N ALA A 9 4.31 -19.28 26.94
CA ALA A 9 4.41 -19.24 25.48
C ALA A 9 3.01 -18.95 24.90
N LEU A 10 2.87 -17.84 24.18
CA LEU A 10 1.66 -17.46 23.47
C LEU A 10 1.84 -17.88 21.99
N PRO A 11 0.94 -18.69 21.39
CA PRO A 11 1.05 -19.01 19.98
C PRO A 11 0.50 -17.85 19.15
N LEU A 12 1.31 -17.38 18.21
CA LEU A 12 0.95 -16.41 17.18
C LEU A 12 0.01 -17.10 16.17
N ALA A 13 -1.29 -16.87 16.30
CA ALA A 13 -2.27 -17.29 15.31
C ALA A 13 -2.15 -16.37 14.08
N LEU A 14 -1.55 -16.90 13.02
CA LEU A 14 -1.52 -16.30 11.70
C LEU A 14 -2.95 -16.34 11.13
N ALA A 15 -3.68 -15.23 11.23
CA ALA A 15 -4.97 -15.09 10.58
C ALA A 15 -4.76 -15.00 9.06
N LEU A 16 -4.95 -16.12 8.36
CA LEU A 16 -5.18 -16.11 6.92
C LEU A 16 -6.46 -15.29 6.68
N VAL A 17 -6.31 -14.10 6.09
CA VAL A 17 -7.41 -13.38 5.48
C VAL A 17 -7.91 -14.23 4.31
N PRO A 18 -9.19 -14.63 4.25
CA PRO A 18 -9.69 -15.30 3.07
C PRO A 18 -9.66 -14.29 1.93
N THR A 19 -8.81 -14.55 0.94
CA THR A 19 -8.87 -13.89 -0.37
C THR A 19 -10.29 -14.04 -0.89
N ARG A 20 -10.90 -12.89 -1.21
CA ARG A 20 -12.20 -12.73 -1.86
C ARG A 20 -12.42 -13.88 -2.85
N ALA A 21 -13.35 -14.78 -2.53
CA ALA A 21 -13.84 -15.76 -3.49
C ALA A 21 -14.30 -14.99 -4.73
N SER A 22 -13.77 -15.35 -5.89
CA SER A 22 -14.32 -14.89 -7.16
C SER A 22 -15.81 -15.19 -7.12
N ALA A 23 -16.67 -14.19 -7.35
CA ALA A 23 -18.11 -14.39 -7.40
C ALA A 23 -18.44 -15.18 -8.66
N HIS A 24 -18.31 -16.51 -8.58
CA HIS A 24 -18.83 -17.41 -9.60
C HIS A 24 -20.34 -17.19 -9.72
N PRO A 25 -20.92 -17.25 -10.93
CA PRO A 25 -22.37 -17.17 -11.08
C PRO A 25 -23.01 -18.25 -10.20
N SER A 26 -23.97 -17.85 -9.37
CA SER A 26 -24.67 -18.76 -8.47
C SER A 26 -25.46 -19.80 -9.28
N ILE A 27 -25.23 -21.09 -9.02
CA ILE A 27 -26.06 -22.16 -9.55
C ILE A 27 -27.52 -21.89 -9.17
N THR A 28 -28.43 -22.10 -10.11
CA THR A 28 -29.86 -21.83 -9.96
C THR A 28 -30.72 -22.83 -10.74
N THR A 29 -32.04 -22.67 -10.64
CA THR A 29 -33.03 -23.54 -11.26
C THR A 29 -32.78 -23.74 -12.76
N GLY A 30 -32.69 -24.99 -13.20
CA GLY A 30 -32.42 -25.38 -14.59
C GLY A 30 -30.94 -25.45 -14.97
N ASP A 31 -30.01 -25.32 -14.03
CA ASP A 31 -28.57 -25.54 -14.27
C ASP A 31 -28.20 -27.02 -14.34
N ILE A 32 -29.14 -27.92 -14.05
CA ILE A 32 -29.07 -29.34 -14.41
C ILE A 32 -30.37 -29.76 -15.09
N ALA A 33 -30.33 -30.91 -15.76
CA ALA A 33 -31.52 -31.63 -16.17
C ALA A 33 -31.29 -33.14 -16.04
N ILE A 34 -32.28 -33.87 -15.50
CA ILE A 34 -32.22 -35.33 -15.44
C ILE A 34 -32.49 -35.89 -16.84
N VAL A 35 -31.63 -36.79 -17.32
CA VAL A 35 -31.62 -37.29 -18.71
C VAL A 35 -31.73 -38.82 -18.82
N SER A 36 -31.65 -39.54 -17.70
CA SER A 36 -32.07 -40.94 -17.63
C SER A 36 -32.45 -41.33 -16.22
N ILE A 37 -33.33 -42.31 -16.11
CA ILE A 37 -33.63 -43.03 -14.88
C ILE A 37 -33.74 -44.51 -15.23
N TRP A 38 -33.12 -45.35 -14.42
CA TRP A 38 -33.22 -46.80 -14.47
C TRP A 38 -33.60 -47.33 -13.10
N THR A 39 -34.61 -48.19 -13.06
CA THR A 39 -35.08 -48.84 -11.85
C THR A 39 -35.01 -50.35 -12.02
N GLU A 40 -34.76 -51.07 -10.93
CA GLU A 40 -34.94 -52.51 -10.88
C GLU A 40 -36.05 -52.84 -9.87
N PRO A 41 -36.88 -53.88 -10.09
CA PRO A 41 -38.01 -54.24 -9.22
C PRO A 41 -37.67 -54.47 -7.73
N ALA A 42 -36.38 -54.56 -7.37
CA ALA A 42 -35.89 -54.64 -5.99
C ALA A 42 -34.42 -54.17 -5.87
N GLY A 43 -33.94 -53.33 -6.80
CA GLY A 43 -32.54 -52.91 -6.87
C GLY A 43 -32.35 -51.39 -6.75
N PRO A 44 -31.10 -50.92 -6.61
CA PRO A 44 -30.82 -49.50 -6.53
C PRO A 44 -31.27 -48.77 -7.80
N ILE A 45 -31.70 -47.52 -7.63
CA ILE A 45 -31.97 -46.65 -8.78
C ILE A 45 -30.64 -46.09 -9.29
N SER A 46 -30.46 -46.10 -10.60
CA SER A 46 -29.37 -45.37 -11.25
C SER A 46 -30.00 -44.31 -12.13
N PHE A 47 -29.46 -43.11 -12.12
CA PHE A 47 -29.94 -42.02 -12.98
C PHE A 47 -28.77 -41.21 -13.49
N SER A 48 -29.00 -40.46 -14.57
CA SER A 48 -28.03 -39.49 -15.07
C SER A 48 -28.65 -38.11 -15.15
N PHE A 49 -27.84 -37.10 -14.92
CA PHE A 49 -28.20 -35.72 -15.20
C PHE A 49 -27.09 -35.04 -15.99
N VAL A 50 -27.47 -34.04 -16.79
CA VAL A 50 -26.54 -33.17 -17.49
C VAL A 50 -26.39 -31.86 -16.74
N THR A 51 -25.17 -31.35 -16.60
CA THR A 51 -24.91 -29.97 -16.15
C THR A 51 -25.15 -29.01 -17.31
N LEU A 52 -25.85 -27.90 -17.08
CA LEU A 52 -26.15 -26.86 -18.06
C LEU A 52 -25.50 -25.52 -17.72
N ALA A 53 -24.75 -25.49 -16.62
CA ALA A 53 -23.86 -24.42 -16.19
C ALA A 53 -22.54 -25.04 -15.68
N THR A 54 -21.54 -24.19 -15.44
CA THR A 54 -20.26 -24.63 -14.88
C THR A 54 -20.38 -24.80 -13.36
N PHE A 55 -20.03 -25.98 -12.87
CA PHE A 55 -19.98 -26.27 -11.42
C PHE A 55 -18.52 -26.25 -10.93
N HIS A 56 -18.27 -25.75 -9.73
CA HIS A 56 -16.95 -25.70 -9.09
C HIS A 56 -16.98 -26.29 -7.67
N PRO A 57 -15.91 -26.96 -7.21
CA PRO A 57 -15.82 -27.36 -5.81
C PRO A 57 -15.89 -26.13 -4.87
N PRO A 58 -16.56 -26.21 -3.70
CA PRO A 58 -17.14 -27.41 -3.07
C PRO A 58 -18.66 -27.53 -3.24
N GLU A 59 -19.23 -27.19 -4.39
CA GLU A 59 -20.68 -27.28 -4.62
C GLU A 59 -21.22 -28.71 -4.43
N VAL A 60 -22.43 -28.83 -3.90
CA VAL A 60 -23.11 -30.11 -3.67
C VAL A 60 -24.55 -30.02 -4.19
N VAL A 61 -24.93 -30.97 -5.04
CA VAL A 61 -26.30 -31.11 -5.53
C VAL A 61 -26.94 -32.32 -4.86
N PHE A 62 -28.08 -32.12 -4.22
CA PHE A 62 -28.84 -33.18 -3.59
C PHE A 62 -29.96 -33.66 -4.50
N PHE A 63 -30.28 -34.96 -4.38
CA PHE A 63 -31.39 -35.57 -5.10
C PHE A 63 -32.28 -36.35 -4.14
N THR A 64 -33.59 -36.19 -4.25
CA THR A 64 -34.57 -36.86 -3.39
C THR A 64 -35.79 -37.31 -4.19
N ASP A 65 -36.31 -38.47 -3.84
CA ASP A 65 -37.60 -39.01 -4.29
C ASP A 65 -38.77 -38.44 -3.49
N ARG A 66 -38.54 -37.75 -2.37
CA ARG A 66 -39.61 -37.20 -1.53
C ARG A 66 -40.65 -36.44 -2.35
N GLY A 67 -41.92 -36.80 -2.17
CA GLY A 67 -43.02 -36.07 -2.77
C GLY A 67 -43.10 -34.62 -2.27
N TRP A 68 -43.30 -33.68 -3.20
CA TRP A 68 -43.50 -32.27 -2.89
C TRP A 68 -44.95 -31.99 -2.55
N THR A 69 -45.19 -31.39 -1.38
CA THR A 69 -46.53 -31.08 -0.90
C THR A 69 -47.07 -29.76 -1.47
N ALA A 70 -48.39 -29.63 -1.52
CA ALA A 70 -49.07 -28.37 -1.85
C ALA A 70 -48.71 -27.22 -0.88
N ALA A 71 -48.22 -27.57 0.32
CA ALA A 71 -47.75 -26.62 1.34
C ALA A 71 -46.34 -26.08 1.06
N GLY A 72 -45.66 -26.55 0.02
CA GLY A 72 -44.35 -26.04 -0.40
C GLY A 72 -43.17 -26.63 0.37
N SER A 73 -43.22 -27.92 0.69
CA SER A 73 -42.10 -28.66 1.29
C SER A 73 -42.11 -30.14 0.90
N PHE A 74 -40.97 -30.81 1.05
CA PHE A 74 -40.86 -32.25 0.86
C PHE A 74 -41.47 -33.02 2.03
N ARG A 75 -42.19 -34.10 1.71
CA ARG A 75 -42.63 -35.05 2.73
C ARG A 75 -41.45 -35.76 3.39
N PRO A 76 -41.52 -36.08 4.69
CA PRO A 76 -40.55 -36.96 5.33
C PRO A 76 -40.83 -38.42 4.94
N GLY A 77 -39.83 -39.29 5.13
CA GLY A 77 -40.00 -40.74 5.04
C GLY A 77 -39.33 -41.40 3.84
N GLU A 78 -38.81 -40.62 2.89
CA GLU A 78 -38.09 -41.13 1.73
C GLU A 78 -36.62 -40.67 1.68
N GLY A 79 -35.93 -41.16 0.66
CA GLY A 79 -34.49 -41.14 0.47
C GLY A 79 -33.88 -39.84 0.00
N GLN A 80 -32.56 -39.75 0.10
CA GLN A 80 -31.79 -38.64 -0.48
C GLN A 80 -30.37 -39.11 -0.80
N THR A 81 -29.86 -38.70 -1.96
CA THR A 81 -28.46 -38.83 -2.36
C THR A 81 -27.86 -37.47 -2.69
N ARG A 82 -26.55 -37.43 -2.98
CA ARG A 82 -25.85 -36.21 -3.36
C ARG A 82 -24.73 -36.46 -4.35
N TRP A 83 -24.51 -35.47 -5.21
CA TRP A 83 -23.33 -35.35 -6.04
C TRP A 83 -22.43 -34.25 -5.46
N ASP A 84 -21.25 -34.64 -5.00
CA ASP A 84 -20.20 -33.73 -4.56
C ASP A 84 -19.34 -33.32 -5.77
N VAL A 85 -19.24 -32.03 -6.05
CA VAL A 85 -18.41 -31.51 -7.15
C VAL A 85 -16.94 -31.58 -6.74
N GLU A 86 -16.24 -32.64 -7.13
CA GLU A 86 -14.83 -32.84 -6.79
C GLU A 86 -13.86 -32.06 -7.69
N ARG A 87 -14.27 -31.78 -8.93
CA ARG A 87 -13.52 -31.02 -9.94
C ARG A 87 -14.48 -30.13 -10.73
N PRO A 88 -14.01 -29.01 -11.30
CA PRO A 88 -14.86 -28.19 -12.15
C PRO A 88 -15.53 -29.03 -13.24
N SER A 89 -16.84 -28.88 -13.38
CA SER A 89 -17.62 -29.57 -14.40
C SER A 89 -18.12 -28.55 -15.41
N ASP A 90 -17.74 -28.75 -16.67
CA ASP A 90 -18.17 -27.91 -17.77
C ASP A 90 -19.65 -28.17 -18.14
N PRO A 91 -20.37 -27.15 -18.64
CA PRO A 91 -21.70 -27.34 -19.22
C PRO A 91 -21.70 -28.44 -20.28
N GLY A 92 -22.68 -29.33 -20.20
CA GLY A 92 -22.87 -30.47 -21.09
C GLY A 92 -22.26 -31.77 -20.58
N THR A 93 -21.62 -31.75 -19.41
CA THR A 93 -21.16 -32.97 -18.74
C THR A 93 -22.35 -33.80 -18.28
N VAL A 94 -22.41 -35.07 -18.68
CA VAL A 94 -23.40 -36.02 -18.15
C VAL A 94 -22.77 -36.76 -16.97
N VAL A 95 -23.37 -36.60 -15.80
CA VAL A 95 -22.97 -37.24 -14.55
C VAL A 95 -23.84 -38.48 -14.33
N PHE A 96 -23.18 -39.62 -14.11
CA PHE A 96 -23.85 -40.89 -13.82
C PHE A 96 -23.88 -41.13 -12.31
N MET A 97 -25.08 -41.25 -11.75
CA MET A 97 -25.32 -41.59 -10.36
C MET A 97 -25.65 -43.08 -10.30
N ASP A 98 -24.70 -43.88 -9.80
CA ASP A 98 -24.83 -45.34 -9.70
C ASP A 98 -24.78 -45.84 -8.25
N GLY A 99 -25.27 -47.06 -8.03
CA GLY A 99 -25.27 -47.73 -6.73
C GLY A 99 -26.47 -47.40 -5.86
N ASP A 100 -26.47 -47.91 -4.62
CA ASP A 100 -27.54 -47.65 -3.63
C ASP A 100 -27.49 -46.18 -3.20
N THR A 101 -28.20 -45.35 -3.95
CA THR A 101 -28.35 -43.92 -3.71
C THR A 101 -29.17 -43.64 -2.45
N GLY A 102 -29.78 -44.65 -1.82
CA GLY A 102 -30.71 -44.46 -0.71
C GLY A 102 -32.03 -43.81 -1.13
N VAL A 103 -32.23 -43.59 -2.43
CA VAL A 103 -33.47 -43.13 -3.08
C VAL A 103 -34.16 -44.35 -3.69
N HIS A 104 -35.47 -44.50 -3.48
CA HIS A 104 -36.24 -45.69 -3.82
C HIS A 104 -37.51 -45.34 -4.60
N LEU A 105 -37.48 -45.54 -5.91
CA LEU A 105 -38.64 -45.25 -6.74
C LEU A 105 -39.72 -46.34 -6.58
N ALA A 106 -40.93 -45.93 -6.23
CA ALA A 106 -42.11 -46.77 -6.10
C ALA A 106 -42.50 -47.41 -7.45
N PRO A 107 -42.97 -48.68 -7.46
CA PRO A 107 -43.40 -49.32 -8.69
C PRO A 107 -44.57 -48.56 -9.36
N GLY A 108 -44.41 -48.25 -10.64
CA GLY A 108 -45.47 -47.71 -11.50
C GLY A 108 -45.59 -46.20 -11.56
N ALA A 109 -45.28 -45.45 -10.51
CA ALA A 109 -45.20 -43.98 -10.53
C ALA A 109 -44.34 -43.44 -9.38
N ASP A 110 -43.54 -42.41 -9.65
CA ASP A 110 -42.76 -41.70 -8.64
C ASP A 110 -42.15 -40.39 -9.20
N GLN A 111 -41.33 -39.71 -8.43
CA GLN A 111 -40.64 -38.47 -8.75
C GLN A 111 -39.17 -38.51 -8.35
N LEU A 112 -38.38 -37.64 -8.95
CA LEU A 112 -37.02 -37.33 -8.51
C LEU A 112 -36.78 -35.83 -8.66
N PHE A 113 -36.26 -35.19 -7.62
CA PHE A 113 -35.93 -33.77 -7.61
C PHE A 113 -34.45 -33.56 -7.32
N GLY A 114 -33.81 -32.69 -8.09
CA GLY A 114 -32.50 -32.13 -7.78
C GLY A 114 -32.62 -30.76 -7.11
N PHE A 115 -31.82 -30.48 -6.09
CA PHE A 115 -31.84 -29.21 -5.35
C PHE A 115 -30.47 -28.87 -4.74
N LEU A 116 -30.32 -27.60 -4.34
CA LEU A 116 -29.15 -27.08 -3.62
C LEU A 116 -29.47 -26.81 -2.15
N GLY A 117 -28.42 -26.80 -1.34
CA GLY A 117 -28.52 -26.61 0.11
C GLY A 117 -29.02 -27.86 0.83
N GLU A 118 -29.36 -27.71 2.10
CA GLU A 118 -29.89 -28.79 2.93
C GLU A 118 -31.41 -28.70 3.03
N LEU A 119 -32.05 -29.74 3.57
CA LEU A 119 -33.46 -29.64 3.98
C LEU A 119 -33.55 -29.08 5.39
N ASP A 120 -34.35 -28.03 5.56
CA ASP A 120 -34.67 -27.48 6.87
C ASP A 120 -35.61 -28.41 7.68
N ALA A 121 -35.95 -28.00 8.91
CA ALA A 121 -36.80 -28.80 9.79
C ALA A 121 -38.22 -29.04 9.25
N ASP A 122 -38.69 -28.21 8.32
CA ASP A 122 -40.00 -28.32 7.66
C ASP A 122 -39.91 -29.09 6.33
N GLY A 123 -38.72 -29.54 5.92
CA GLY A 123 -38.47 -30.24 4.67
C GLY A 123 -38.34 -29.31 3.46
N ARG A 124 -37.97 -28.04 3.64
CA ARG A 124 -37.71 -27.10 2.54
C ARG A 124 -36.22 -27.03 2.22
N PRO A 125 -35.83 -27.00 0.94
CA PRO A 125 -34.47 -26.66 0.56
C PRO A 125 -34.06 -25.30 1.11
N THR A 126 -32.87 -25.19 1.69
CA THR A 126 -32.31 -23.91 2.16
C THR A 126 -31.87 -23.00 1.01
N ASP A 127 -31.79 -23.55 -0.20
CA ASP A 127 -31.47 -22.85 -1.43
C ASP A 127 -32.46 -23.25 -2.55
N SER A 128 -31.99 -23.44 -3.78
CA SER A 128 -32.82 -23.51 -4.97
C SER A 128 -33.14 -24.94 -5.38
N LEU A 129 -34.39 -25.19 -5.78
CA LEU A 129 -34.74 -26.37 -6.57
C LEU A 129 -34.12 -26.23 -7.97
N LEU A 130 -33.58 -27.32 -8.50
CA LEU A 130 -32.86 -27.30 -9.78
C LEU A 130 -33.67 -27.90 -10.93
N TYR A 131 -34.19 -29.11 -10.76
CA TYR A 131 -34.93 -29.82 -11.81
C TYR A 131 -35.82 -30.91 -11.18
N GLY A 132 -36.92 -31.25 -11.84
CA GLY A 132 -37.81 -32.33 -11.41
C GLY A 132 -38.17 -33.28 -12.54
N ILE A 133 -38.30 -34.57 -12.23
CA ILE A 133 -38.85 -35.55 -13.17
C ILE A 133 -39.93 -36.36 -12.46
N ALA A 134 -41.09 -36.49 -13.11
CA ALA A 134 -42.14 -37.41 -12.72
C ALA A 134 -42.14 -38.60 -13.67
N LEU A 135 -42.36 -39.78 -13.13
CA LEU A 135 -42.38 -41.05 -13.83
C LEU A 135 -43.76 -41.68 -13.66
N GLY A 136 -44.28 -42.28 -14.72
CA GLY A 136 -45.48 -43.09 -14.63
C GLY A 136 -46.80 -42.32 -14.51
N SER A 137 -46.75 -41.04 -14.15
CA SER A 137 -47.93 -40.19 -14.01
C SER A 137 -47.58 -38.71 -14.20
N PRO A 138 -48.55 -37.87 -14.59
CA PRO A 138 -48.37 -36.42 -14.54
C PRO A 138 -48.27 -35.95 -13.08
N TRP A 139 -47.66 -34.77 -12.87
CA TRP A 139 -47.63 -34.12 -11.56
C TRP A 139 -49.03 -33.95 -10.97
N GLY A 140 -49.18 -34.31 -9.70
CA GLY A 140 -50.42 -34.19 -8.95
C GLY A 140 -50.62 -32.80 -8.34
N ALA A 141 -51.67 -32.67 -7.53
CA ALA A 141 -51.94 -31.45 -6.75
C ALA A 141 -51.20 -31.42 -5.41
N ASP A 142 -50.84 -32.59 -4.86
CA ASP A 142 -50.20 -32.75 -3.56
C ASP A 142 -49.45 -34.10 -3.47
N ALA A 143 -48.54 -34.23 -2.51
CA ALA A 143 -47.85 -35.48 -2.21
C ALA A 143 -48.60 -36.24 -1.10
N THR A 144 -49.35 -37.28 -1.46
CA THR A 144 -50.24 -38.04 -0.55
C THR A 144 -49.78 -39.48 -0.28
N SER A 145 -48.89 -40.01 -1.11
CA SER A 145 -48.08 -41.20 -0.88
C SER A 145 -46.69 -41.00 -1.47
N ASP A 146 -45.81 -41.98 -1.26
CA ASP A 146 -44.44 -41.95 -1.76
C ASP A 146 -44.41 -41.92 -3.32
N ALA A 147 -45.41 -42.52 -3.97
CA ALA A 147 -45.59 -42.47 -5.44
C ALA A 147 -46.23 -41.18 -6.01
N THR A 148 -46.41 -40.11 -5.22
CA THR A 148 -47.14 -38.91 -5.67
C THR A 148 -46.45 -37.63 -5.27
N SER A 149 -46.48 -36.65 -6.16
CA SER A 149 -45.89 -35.35 -5.91
C SER A 149 -46.63 -34.23 -6.64
N ALA A 150 -46.70 -33.06 -6.02
CA ALA A 150 -47.04 -31.82 -6.72
C ALA A 150 -45.81 -31.30 -7.50
N LEU A 151 -46.04 -30.47 -8.51
CA LEU A 151 -44.95 -29.73 -9.15
C LEU A 151 -44.67 -28.44 -8.37
N PRO A 152 -43.46 -28.23 -7.82
CA PRO A 152 -43.09 -26.95 -7.24
C PRO A 152 -43.21 -25.83 -8.27
N ALA A 153 -43.77 -24.68 -7.89
CA ALA A 153 -43.94 -23.54 -8.81
C ALA A 153 -42.62 -23.08 -9.44
N ALA A 154 -41.50 -23.18 -8.70
CA ALA A 154 -40.16 -22.88 -9.19
C ALA A 154 -39.74 -23.77 -10.38
N LEU A 155 -40.27 -24.99 -10.48
CA LEU A 155 -39.92 -25.97 -11.49
C LEU A 155 -40.90 -26.00 -12.68
N ALA A 156 -41.82 -25.03 -12.79
CA ALA A 156 -42.85 -25.01 -13.85
C ALA A 156 -42.28 -25.18 -15.28
N MET A 157 -41.07 -24.69 -15.53
CA MET A 157 -40.35 -24.82 -16.82
C MET A 157 -39.16 -25.77 -16.79
N PHE A 158 -38.86 -26.37 -15.63
CA PHE A 158 -37.64 -27.14 -15.38
C PHE A 158 -38.00 -28.53 -14.88
N ASN A 159 -38.90 -29.17 -15.63
CA ASN A 159 -39.35 -30.51 -15.31
C ASN A 159 -39.75 -31.29 -16.57
N VAL A 160 -39.86 -32.61 -16.42
CA VAL A 160 -40.51 -33.48 -17.39
C VAL A 160 -41.40 -34.48 -16.65
N ALA A 161 -42.56 -34.81 -17.22
CA ALA A 161 -43.42 -35.90 -16.74
C ALA A 161 -43.48 -36.98 -17.81
N LEU A 162 -42.89 -38.14 -17.52
CA LEU A 162 -42.83 -39.28 -18.42
C LEU A 162 -44.07 -40.17 -18.23
N PRO A 163 -44.63 -40.72 -19.32
CA PRO A 163 -45.81 -41.57 -19.24
C PRO A 163 -45.52 -42.90 -18.53
N ALA A 164 -46.59 -43.57 -18.08
CA ALA A 164 -46.51 -44.96 -17.62
C ALA A 164 -45.98 -45.89 -18.72
N THR A 165 -45.05 -46.74 -18.32
CA THR A 165 -44.64 -47.90 -19.09
C THR A 165 -45.51 -49.11 -18.70
N PRO A 166 -45.62 -50.14 -19.56
CA PRO A 166 -46.53 -51.27 -19.32
C PRO A 166 -46.14 -52.20 -18.14
N GLY A 167 -44.90 -52.12 -17.66
CA GLY A 167 -44.30 -52.99 -16.65
C GLY A 167 -43.99 -52.28 -15.34
N PRO A 168 -43.42 -53.01 -14.36
CA PRO A 168 -43.15 -52.50 -13.01
C PRO A 168 -41.84 -51.70 -12.89
N ALA A 169 -40.97 -51.75 -13.91
CA ALA A 169 -39.76 -50.95 -13.99
C ALA A 169 -40.04 -49.65 -14.76
N LEU A 170 -39.25 -48.61 -14.49
CA LEU A 170 -39.28 -47.30 -15.12
C LEU A 170 -37.88 -47.01 -15.67
N ASN A 171 -37.59 -47.53 -16.86
CA ASN A 171 -36.31 -47.36 -17.54
C ASN A 171 -36.46 -46.40 -18.72
N CYS A 172 -36.00 -45.17 -18.55
CA CYS A 172 -36.14 -44.10 -19.53
C CYS A 172 -34.82 -43.37 -19.76
N ALA A 173 -34.56 -42.97 -21.00
CA ALA A 173 -33.48 -42.06 -21.33
C ALA A 173 -33.89 -41.06 -22.42
N PHE A 174 -33.36 -39.85 -22.31
CA PHE A 174 -33.53 -38.80 -23.30
C PHE A 174 -32.81 -39.17 -24.61
N ALA A 175 -33.53 -39.09 -25.73
CA ALA A 175 -33.06 -39.46 -27.07
C ALA A 175 -33.16 -38.29 -28.07
N GLY A 176 -33.45 -37.07 -27.58
CA GLY A 176 -33.57 -35.87 -28.39
C GLY A 176 -32.23 -35.20 -28.71
N ARG A 177 -32.29 -33.90 -29.03
CA ARG A 177 -31.10 -33.11 -29.38
C ARG A 177 -30.13 -32.98 -28.21
N THR A 178 -28.84 -33.17 -28.48
CA THR A 178 -27.77 -33.04 -27.48
C THR A 178 -26.94 -31.78 -27.65
N SER A 179 -27.28 -30.91 -28.61
CA SER A 179 -26.60 -29.62 -28.82
C SER A 179 -27.59 -28.46 -28.91
N GLY A 180 -27.25 -27.31 -28.31
CA GLY A 180 -28.11 -26.13 -28.26
C GLY A 180 -27.79 -25.19 -27.11
N THR A 181 -28.49 -24.06 -27.02
CA THR A 181 -28.45 -23.23 -25.80
C THR A 181 -29.09 -23.96 -24.63
N ARG A 182 -28.76 -23.56 -23.39
CA ARG A 182 -29.41 -24.10 -22.18
C ARG A 182 -30.95 -24.15 -22.31
N THR A 183 -31.56 -23.05 -22.74
CA THR A 183 -33.02 -22.98 -22.95
C THR A 183 -33.51 -23.97 -24.01
N GLN A 184 -32.80 -24.11 -25.12
CA GLN A 184 -33.15 -25.06 -26.18
C GLN A 184 -33.06 -26.51 -25.72
N LEU A 185 -32.04 -26.83 -24.90
CA LEU A 185 -31.85 -28.16 -24.34
C LEU A 185 -32.90 -28.47 -23.28
N LEU A 186 -33.19 -27.54 -22.36
CA LEU A 186 -34.25 -27.70 -21.36
C LEU A 186 -35.61 -27.91 -22.01
N LEU A 187 -35.95 -27.13 -23.05
CA LEU A 187 -37.21 -27.31 -23.79
C LEU A 187 -37.29 -28.68 -24.48
N ALA A 188 -36.18 -29.20 -25.01
CA ALA A 188 -36.15 -30.53 -25.62
C ALA A 188 -36.28 -31.63 -24.57
N ILE A 189 -35.58 -31.52 -23.43
CA ILE A 189 -35.64 -32.52 -22.34
C ILE A 189 -37.02 -32.52 -21.67
N ALA A 190 -37.68 -31.36 -21.59
CA ALA A 190 -39.04 -31.23 -21.08
C ALA A 190 -40.12 -31.86 -21.98
N ASP A 191 -39.81 -32.23 -23.23
CA ASP A 191 -40.74 -32.88 -24.15
C ASP A 191 -40.69 -34.41 -24.00
N PRO A 192 -41.74 -35.06 -23.44
CA PRO A 192 -41.76 -36.51 -23.22
C PRO A 192 -41.65 -37.32 -24.52
N THR A 193 -41.97 -36.74 -25.68
CA THR A 193 -41.85 -37.43 -26.97
C THR A 193 -40.39 -37.63 -27.41
N GLN A 194 -39.46 -36.90 -26.80
CA GLN A 194 -38.02 -37.02 -27.03
C GLN A 194 -37.36 -38.08 -26.13
N TRP A 195 -38.13 -38.82 -25.33
CA TRP A 195 -37.64 -39.86 -24.43
C TRP A 195 -37.95 -41.25 -24.95
N THR A 196 -37.02 -42.17 -24.75
CA THR A 196 -37.22 -43.61 -25.00
C THR A 196 -37.34 -44.32 -23.67
N CYS A 197 -38.46 -44.99 -23.44
CA CYS A 197 -38.71 -45.79 -22.26
C CYS A 197 -38.97 -47.26 -22.64
N ASP A 198 -38.32 -48.20 -21.96
CA ASP A 198 -38.46 -49.64 -22.20
C ASP A 198 -38.17 -50.43 -20.92
N ASP A 199 -39.17 -51.07 -20.34
CA ASP A 199 -39.02 -51.81 -19.07
C ASP A 199 -38.21 -53.10 -19.21
N SER A 200 -38.04 -53.59 -20.43
CA SER A 200 -37.27 -54.81 -20.73
C SER A 200 -35.81 -54.51 -21.06
N ALA A 201 -35.45 -53.23 -21.19
CA ALA A 201 -34.11 -52.79 -21.53
C ALA A 201 -33.68 -51.59 -20.68
N ARG A 202 -32.41 -51.20 -20.78
CA ARG A 202 -31.90 -49.94 -20.20
C ARG A 202 -31.48 -49.03 -21.35
N PRO A 203 -32.38 -48.15 -21.83
CA PRO A 203 -32.02 -47.16 -22.85
C PRO A 203 -30.83 -46.33 -22.37
N ALA A 204 -29.80 -46.17 -23.21
CA ALA A 204 -28.59 -45.44 -22.85
C ALA A 204 -28.84 -43.91 -22.87
N PRO A 205 -28.45 -43.15 -21.82
CA PRO A 205 -28.44 -41.70 -21.89
C PRO A 205 -27.42 -41.20 -22.92
N PRO A 206 -27.56 -39.95 -23.38
CA PRO A 206 -26.49 -39.28 -24.10
C PRO A 206 -25.20 -39.28 -23.27
N ALA A 207 -24.05 -39.48 -23.93
CA ALA A 207 -22.76 -39.47 -23.25
C ALA A 207 -22.31 -38.06 -22.84
N ALA A 208 -22.73 -37.05 -23.58
CA ALA A 208 -22.45 -35.63 -23.34
C ALA A 208 -23.44 -34.76 -24.12
N PHE A 209 -23.51 -33.49 -23.75
CA PHE A 209 -24.20 -32.44 -24.48
C PHE A 209 -23.20 -31.37 -24.92
N THR A 210 -23.53 -30.65 -25.98
CA THR A 210 -22.84 -29.44 -26.41
C THR A 210 -23.72 -28.25 -26.07
N VAL A 211 -23.46 -27.62 -24.93
CA VAL A 211 -24.21 -26.45 -24.47
C VAL A 211 -23.56 -25.20 -25.03
N PHE A 212 -24.28 -24.50 -25.90
CA PHE A 212 -23.83 -23.21 -26.40
C PHE A 212 -24.27 -22.10 -25.44
N ALA A 213 -23.36 -21.18 -25.18
CA ALA A 213 -23.62 -19.91 -24.53
C ALA A 213 -24.43 -19.00 -25.48
N ALA A 214 -25.51 -18.40 -24.97
CA ALA A 214 -26.22 -17.33 -25.65
C ALA A 214 -25.40 -16.03 -25.62
N THR A 215 -25.76 -15.05 -26.43
CA THR A 215 -25.20 -13.69 -26.33
C THR A 215 -25.29 -13.19 -24.88
N GLY A 216 -24.15 -12.86 -24.30
CA GLY A 216 -24.02 -12.43 -22.90
C GLY A 216 -23.76 -13.54 -21.88
N ASP A 217 -23.77 -14.81 -22.27
CA ASP A 217 -23.43 -15.91 -21.38
C ASP A 217 -21.91 -16.07 -21.24
N PRO A 218 -21.43 -16.71 -20.16
CA PRO A 218 -20.01 -17.00 -20.01
C PRO A 218 -19.52 -17.97 -21.09
N CYS A 219 -18.26 -17.80 -21.50
CA CYS A 219 -17.61 -18.63 -22.50
C CYS A 219 -16.10 -18.72 -22.25
N SER A 220 -15.46 -19.71 -22.85
CA SER A 220 -14.00 -19.88 -22.87
C SER A 220 -13.40 -19.69 -24.27
N THR A 221 -14.17 -20.01 -25.31
CA THR A 221 -13.75 -19.94 -26.72
C THR A 221 -14.89 -19.43 -27.60
N ASP A 222 -14.56 -18.91 -28.79
CA ASP A 222 -15.59 -18.44 -29.74
C ASP A 222 -16.58 -19.54 -30.13
N THR A 223 -16.16 -20.81 -30.12
CA THR A 223 -17.03 -21.95 -30.43
C THR A 223 -18.09 -22.23 -29.38
N ASP A 224 -17.94 -21.68 -28.18
CA ASP A 224 -18.94 -21.81 -27.12
C ASP A 224 -20.16 -20.93 -27.41
N CYS A 225 -20.00 -19.88 -28.23
CA CYS A 225 -21.03 -18.88 -28.48
C CYS A 225 -21.93 -19.25 -29.67
N THR A 226 -23.23 -19.00 -29.53
CA THR A 226 -24.19 -19.23 -30.62
C THR A 226 -24.13 -18.16 -31.72
N GLY A 227 -24.54 -18.53 -32.94
CA GLY A 227 -24.90 -17.55 -33.98
C GLY A 227 -23.74 -16.80 -34.63
N GLY A 228 -22.49 -17.21 -34.40
CA GLY A 228 -21.31 -16.48 -34.88
C GLY A 228 -20.87 -15.34 -33.94
N ASP A 229 -21.39 -15.32 -32.72
CA ASP A 229 -20.87 -14.52 -31.63
C ASP A 229 -19.45 -14.97 -31.25
N PHE A 230 -18.77 -14.10 -30.53
CA PHE A 230 -17.36 -14.24 -30.21
C PHE A 230 -17.19 -14.20 -28.69
N CYS A 231 -16.34 -15.02 -28.10
CA CYS A 231 -16.03 -15.04 -26.69
C CYS A 231 -15.06 -13.93 -26.22
N ALA A 232 -15.58 -12.77 -25.81
CA ALA A 232 -14.80 -11.60 -25.36
C ALA A 232 -14.78 -11.52 -23.86
N HIS A 233 -13.59 -11.50 -23.27
CA HIS A 233 -13.44 -11.32 -21.83
C HIS A 233 -14.30 -12.33 -21.05
N SER A 234 -14.33 -13.58 -21.54
CA SER A 234 -15.15 -14.68 -21.03
C SER A 234 -16.66 -14.50 -21.13
N VAL A 235 -17.15 -13.64 -22.05
CA VAL A 235 -18.58 -13.41 -22.31
C VAL A 235 -18.85 -13.48 -23.81
N CYS A 236 -19.91 -14.18 -24.23
CA CYS A 236 -20.32 -14.22 -25.62
C CYS A 236 -20.83 -12.87 -26.09
N CYS A 237 -20.20 -12.33 -27.13
CA CYS A 237 -20.43 -10.98 -27.60
C CYS A 237 -20.77 -10.99 -29.10
N THR A 238 -21.63 -10.08 -29.52
CA THR A 238 -22.08 -9.96 -30.91
C THR A 238 -20.97 -9.53 -31.88
N SER A 239 -19.78 -9.24 -31.38
CA SER A 239 -18.58 -8.93 -32.17
C SER A 239 -17.32 -9.26 -31.36
N GLU A 240 -16.16 -9.27 -32.02
CA GLU A 240 -14.88 -9.62 -31.39
C GLU A 240 -14.44 -8.69 -30.25
N CYS A 241 -15.09 -7.53 -30.05
CA CYS A 241 -14.65 -6.47 -29.12
C CYS A 241 -13.16 -6.14 -29.23
N ARG A 242 -12.60 -6.22 -30.46
CA ARG A 242 -11.17 -6.04 -30.79
C ARG A 242 -10.22 -6.66 -29.76
N ARG A 243 -10.49 -7.93 -29.45
CA ARG A 243 -9.81 -8.83 -28.50
C ARG A 243 -8.28 -8.96 -28.58
N ALA A 244 -7.61 -8.21 -29.45
CA ALA A 244 -6.20 -8.42 -29.77
C ALA A 244 -5.41 -7.14 -30.14
N GLU A 245 -6.00 -5.94 -30.09
CA GLU A 245 -5.25 -4.73 -30.44
C GLU A 245 -4.87 -3.95 -29.17
N ALA A 246 -3.56 -3.92 -28.88
CA ALA A 246 -2.99 -2.97 -27.94
C ALA A 246 -3.50 -1.55 -28.26
N GLY A 247 -3.93 -0.80 -27.24
CA GLY A 247 -4.53 0.53 -27.43
C GLY A 247 -6.06 0.58 -27.50
N HIS A 248 -6.77 -0.51 -27.19
CA HIS A 248 -8.23 -0.51 -27.11
C HIS A 248 -8.78 -0.72 -25.68
N CYS A 249 -9.90 -0.06 -25.40
CA CYS A 249 -10.61 -0.05 -24.11
C CYS A 249 -12.02 -0.59 -24.29
N GLU A 250 -12.15 -1.80 -24.85
CA GLU A 250 -13.44 -2.44 -25.10
C GLU A 250 -13.58 -3.66 -24.19
N THR A 251 -14.75 -3.81 -23.57
CA THR A 251 -15.13 -5.04 -22.85
C THR A 251 -16.51 -5.50 -23.28
N CYS A 252 -16.77 -6.79 -23.19
CA CYS A 252 -18.10 -7.31 -23.44
C CYS A 252 -18.97 -7.07 -22.21
N SER A 253 -20.11 -6.40 -22.41
CA SER A 253 -21.02 -6.11 -21.30
C SER A 253 -21.71 -7.39 -20.83
N PHE A 254 -21.83 -7.56 -19.52
CA PHE A 254 -22.48 -8.69 -18.87
C PHE A 254 -23.43 -8.20 -17.77
N GLY A 255 -24.66 -8.70 -17.76
CA GLY A 255 -25.64 -8.40 -16.70
C GLY A 255 -27.04 -8.92 -17.00
N LEU A 256 -27.64 -9.65 -16.07
CA LEU A 256 -29.03 -10.07 -16.17
C LEU A 256 -29.94 -8.83 -16.24
N GLY A 257 -30.60 -8.63 -17.38
CA GLY A 257 -31.51 -7.50 -17.61
C GLY A 257 -30.84 -6.20 -18.11
N ASP A 258 -29.52 -6.18 -18.32
CA ASP A 258 -28.86 -5.06 -19.01
C ASP A 258 -29.15 -5.18 -20.53
N PRO A 259 -29.80 -4.17 -21.17
CA PRO A 259 -30.01 -4.17 -22.61
C PRO A 259 -28.72 -4.16 -23.42
N ARG A 260 -27.56 -3.92 -22.80
CA ARG A 260 -26.23 -3.95 -23.43
C ARG A 260 -25.55 -5.31 -23.32
N THR A 261 -26.12 -6.29 -22.62
CA THR A 261 -25.53 -7.62 -22.45
C THR A 261 -25.15 -8.25 -23.80
N GLY A 262 -23.90 -8.72 -23.89
CA GLY A 262 -23.31 -9.25 -25.12
C GLY A 262 -22.94 -8.19 -26.16
N THR A 263 -22.91 -6.90 -25.81
CA THR A 263 -22.40 -5.83 -26.68
C THR A 263 -21.13 -5.21 -26.10
N CYS A 264 -20.22 -4.78 -27.00
CA CYS A 264 -18.96 -4.17 -26.60
C CYS A 264 -19.17 -2.73 -26.12
N GLY A 265 -18.71 -2.42 -24.91
CA GLY A 265 -18.73 -1.10 -24.31
C GLY A 265 -17.35 -0.67 -23.80
N PRO A 266 -17.24 0.55 -23.24
CA PRO A 266 -16.02 1.03 -22.59
C PRO A 266 -15.57 0.10 -21.45
N ALA A 267 -14.29 -0.24 -21.44
CA ALA A 267 -13.64 -0.99 -20.38
C ALA A 267 -13.52 -0.17 -19.08
N PRO A 268 -13.51 -0.82 -17.90
CA PRO A 268 -13.40 -0.13 -16.61
C PRO A 268 -12.04 0.57 -16.44
N THR A 269 -11.97 1.55 -15.53
CA THR A 269 -10.76 2.36 -15.30
C THR A 269 -9.54 1.59 -14.78
N THR A 270 -9.74 0.35 -14.34
CA THR A 270 -8.67 -0.53 -13.89
C THR A 270 -8.03 -1.32 -15.03
N GLN A 271 -8.65 -1.35 -16.21
CA GLN A 271 -8.15 -2.11 -17.34
C GLN A 271 -6.93 -1.40 -17.95
N LEU A 272 -5.81 -2.11 -17.97
CA LEU A 272 -4.59 -1.70 -18.64
C LEU A 272 -4.77 -1.82 -20.16
N CYS A 273 -4.57 -0.73 -20.90
CA CYS A 273 -4.70 -0.71 -22.37
C CYS A 273 -3.37 -0.52 -23.09
N ARG A 274 -2.34 -0.01 -22.39
CA ARG A 274 -0.97 0.08 -22.90
C ARG A 274 0.04 -0.13 -21.78
N LEU A 275 1.07 -0.94 -22.06
CA LEU A 275 2.22 -1.11 -21.16
C LEU A 275 3.18 0.07 -21.28
N ALA A 276 3.83 0.38 -20.17
CA ALA A 276 4.99 1.26 -20.10
C ALA A 276 6.13 0.75 -21.01
N THR A 277 6.74 1.65 -21.77
CA THR A 277 7.94 1.36 -22.59
C THR A 277 9.25 1.59 -21.84
N GLY A 278 9.19 2.18 -20.64
CA GLY A 278 10.33 2.37 -19.74
C GLY A 278 9.94 3.18 -18.48
N PRO A 279 10.93 3.56 -17.64
CA PRO A 279 10.68 4.28 -16.39
C PRO A 279 10.04 5.66 -16.56
N CYS A 280 10.17 6.26 -17.74
CA CYS A 280 9.63 7.59 -18.07
C CYS A 280 8.26 7.54 -18.75
N ASP A 281 7.64 6.36 -18.80
CA ASP A 281 6.38 6.12 -19.47
C ASP A 281 5.45 5.36 -18.53
N PRO A 282 4.43 6.02 -17.97
CA PRO A 282 3.45 5.34 -17.15
C PRO A 282 2.64 4.33 -17.98
N MET A 283 2.06 3.35 -17.31
CA MET A 283 1.08 2.47 -17.93
C MET A 283 -0.23 3.23 -18.18
N ASP A 284 -0.85 3.03 -19.35
CA ASP A 284 -2.15 3.65 -19.64
C ASP A 284 -3.29 2.73 -19.24
N HIS A 285 -4.25 3.32 -18.52
CA HIS A 285 -5.49 2.67 -18.15
C HIS A 285 -6.66 3.27 -18.94
N CYS A 286 -7.70 2.48 -19.14
CA CYS A 286 -8.95 2.97 -19.69
C CYS A 286 -9.56 4.05 -18.79
N ASP A 287 -10.39 4.93 -19.36
CA ASP A 287 -11.04 6.03 -18.62
C ASP A 287 -12.47 5.67 -18.16
N GLY A 288 -12.97 4.47 -18.49
CA GLY A 288 -14.34 4.03 -18.17
C GLY A 288 -15.42 4.58 -19.10
N THR A 289 -15.07 5.40 -20.10
CA THR A 289 -16.03 6.12 -20.94
C THR A 289 -15.76 5.99 -22.44
N SER A 290 -14.48 5.91 -22.82
CA SER A 290 -13.99 5.75 -24.18
C SER A 290 -13.72 4.28 -24.48
N ARG A 291 -13.89 3.92 -25.75
CA ARG A 291 -13.52 2.60 -26.31
C ARG A 291 -12.07 2.56 -26.81
N LEU A 292 -11.39 3.71 -26.82
CA LEU A 292 -9.99 3.87 -27.19
C LEU A 292 -9.17 4.08 -25.92
N CYS A 293 -7.95 3.54 -25.91
CA CYS A 293 -6.98 3.88 -24.89
C CYS A 293 -6.70 5.39 -24.92
N PRO A 294 -6.51 6.03 -23.77
CA PRO A 294 -6.08 7.43 -23.74
C PRO A 294 -4.81 7.64 -24.57
N PRO A 295 -4.57 8.88 -25.05
CA PRO A 295 -3.29 9.22 -25.66
C PRO A 295 -2.15 8.93 -24.69
N ASN A 296 -1.05 8.37 -25.21
CA ASN A 296 0.16 8.12 -24.43
C ASN A 296 0.70 9.45 -23.86
N GLU A 297 0.83 9.51 -22.53
CA GLU A 297 1.38 10.65 -21.80
C GLU A 297 2.69 10.22 -21.13
N LEU A 298 3.81 10.84 -21.52
CA LEU A 298 5.12 10.57 -20.93
C LEU A 298 5.33 11.42 -19.68
N LEU A 299 6.16 10.92 -18.75
CA LEU A 299 6.57 11.69 -17.58
C LEU A 299 7.34 12.95 -18.00
N GLY A 300 7.11 14.05 -17.29
CA GLY A 300 7.70 15.35 -17.60
C GLY A 300 9.22 15.36 -17.45
N ALA A 301 9.89 16.31 -18.13
CA ALA A 301 11.34 16.37 -18.25
C ALA A 301 12.13 16.58 -16.95
N GLU A 302 11.45 16.88 -15.85
CA GLU A 302 12.03 17.06 -14.51
C GLU A 302 11.77 15.84 -13.61
N THR A 303 11.29 14.73 -14.17
CA THR A 303 11.03 13.51 -13.41
C THR A 303 12.28 12.66 -13.34
N VAL A 304 12.84 12.47 -12.15
CA VAL A 304 13.99 11.58 -11.92
C VAL A 304 13.59 10.15 -12.27
N CYS A 305 14.30 9.57 -13.23
CA CYS A 305 14.10 8.18 -13.68
C CYS A 305 15.24 7.26 -13.27
N ARG A 306 16.39 7.83 -12.88
CA ARG A 306 17.45 7.13 -12.18
C ARG A 306 18.08 8.06 -11.15
N GLU A 307 18.09 7.60 -9.90
CA GLU A 307 18.76 8.27 -8.78
C GLU A 307 20.29 8.31 -8.97
N SER A 308 20.91 9.34 -8.40
CA SER A 308 22.37 9.45 -8.27
C SER A 308 22.93 8.31 -7.40
N ALA A 309 24.00 7.65 -7.86
CA ALA A 309 24.75 6.68 -7.07
C ALA A 309 25.95 7.28 -6.30
N GLY A 310 26.15 8.62 -6.35
CA GLY A 310 27.20 9.31 -5.63
C GLY A 310 27.56 10.69 -6.21
N GLY A 311 28.49 11.39 -5.57
CA GLY A 311 28.89 12.75 -5.97
C GLY A 311 29.53 12.90 -7.36
N CYS A 312 29.80 11.78 -8.06
CA CYS A 312 30.32 11.73 -9.42
C CYS A 312 29.35 11.06 -10.40
N ASP A 313 28.09 10.95 -10.01
CA ASP A 313 27.05 10.30 -10.77
C ASP A 313 25.78 11.14 -10.69
N PRO A 314 25.55 12.07 -11.65
CA PRO A 314 24.32 12.85 -11.67
C PRO A 314 23.11 11.93 -11.80
N GLU A 315 21.97 12.36 -11.27
CA GLU A 315 20.70 11.70 -11.54
C GLU A 315 20.26 11.96 -12.99
N GLU A 316 19.57 11.00 -13.62
CA GLU A 316 18.92 11.24 -14.91
C GLU A 316 17.45 11.52 -14.75
N HIS A 317 17.00 12.47 -15.56
CA HIS A 317 15.62 12.88 -15.69
C HIS A 317 15.05 12.42 -17.02
N CYS A 318 13.75 12.17 -17.05
CA CYS A 318 13.03 11.95 -18.30
C CYS A 318 13.23 13.14 -19.25
N ASP A 319 13.06 12.94 -20.56
CA ASP A 319 13.13 14.04 -21.53
C ASP A 319 11.74 14.53 -21.98
N GLY A 320 10.68 13.83 -21.57
CA GLY A 320 9.30 14.08 -21.99
C GLY A 320 9.02 13.68 -23.45
N VAL A 321 9.94 12.97 -24.10
CA VAL A 321 9.87 12.61 -25.53
C VAL A 321 9.89 11.10 -25.73
N VAL A 322 10.67 10.36 -24.95
CA VAL A 322 10.72 8.89 -24.99
C VAL A 322 10.46 8.27 -23.63
N GLY A 323 9.91 7.06 -23.61
CA GLY A 323 9.60 6.34 -22.37
C GLY A 323 10.80 5.73 -21.65
N ALA A 324 11.94 5.62 -22.34
CA ALA A 324 13.17 5.16 -21.73
C ALA A 324 13.83 6.29 -20.92
N CYS A 325 14.40 5.95 -19.77
CA CYS A 325 15.29 6.87 -19.06
C CYS A 325 16.55 7.10 -19.92
N PRO A 326 17.12 8.32 -19.96
CA PRO A 326 18.39 8.55 -20.63
C PRO A 326 19.48 7.59 -20.14
N THR A 327 20.47 7.36 -20.99
CA THR A 327 21.62 6.51 -20.62
C THR A 327 22.32 7.09 -19.40
N ASP A 328 22.69 6.23 -18.46
CA ASP A 328 23.49 6.54 -17.27
C ASP A 328 24.77 7.31 -17.65
N ARG A 329 24.85 8.59 -17.26
CA ARG A 329 26.01 9.45 -17.50
C ARG A 329 26.76 9.66 -16.20
N ARG A 330 28.06 9.40 -16.22
CA ARG A 330 28.97 9.84 -15.14
C ARG A 330 29.20 11.35 -15.22
N ALA A 331 29.51 11.96 -14.09
CA ALA A 331 30.06 13.31 -14.07
C ALA A 331 31.36 13.36 -14.90
N GLU A 332 31.69 14.53 -15.44
CA GLU A 332 32.88 14.69 -16.28
C GLU A 332 34.15 14.35 -15.47
N ILE A 333 35.07 13.59 -16.05
CA ILE A 333 36.33 13.26 -15.39
C ILE A 333 37.05 14.57 -15.04
N GLY A 334 37.40 14.74 -13.77
CA GLY A 334 38.00 15.96 -13.25
C GLY A 334 37.02 16.98 -12.69
N SER A 335 35.70 16.77 -12.81
CA SER A 335 34.70 17.66 -12.21
C SER A 335 34.80 17.64 -10.69
N LEU A 336 34.65 18.82 -10.07
CA LEU A 336 34.66 18.97 -8.61
C LEU A 336 33.50 18.21 -7.98
N CYS A 337 33.80 17.31 -7.05
CA CYS A 337 32.79 16.51 -6.37
C CYS A 337 32.78 16.74 -4.85
N ARG A 338 33.90 17.14 -4.26
CA ARG A 338 33.96 17.69 -2.90
C ARG A 338 34.90 18.90 -2.86
N PRO A 339 34.43 20.08 -2.44
CA PRO A 339 35.28 21.24 -2.28
C PRO A 339 36.26 21.06 -1.12
N SER A 340 37.43 21.69 -1.25
CA SER A 340 38.38 21.84 -0.14
C SER A 340 37.77 22.69 0.98
N ARG A 341 37.98 22.26 2.23
CA ARG A 341 37.53 22.88 3.49
C ARG A 341 38.61 23.76 4.13
N GLY A 342 39.70 24.06 3.41
CA GLY A 342 40.76 24.94 3.87
C GLY A 342 42.11 24.58 3.26
N SER A 343 43.15 25.33 3.61
CA SER A 343 44.50 25.16 3.07
C SER A 343 45.14 23.78 3.33
N CYS A 344 44.58 22.99 4.24
CA CYS A 344 45.07 21.65 4.61
C CYS A 344 44.21 20.50 4.09
N ASP A 345 43.26 20.82 3.21
CA ASP A 345 42.31 19.88 2.65
C ASP A 345 42.44 19.84 1.13
N VAL A 346 42.56 18.64 0.56
CA VAL A 346 42.66 18.48 -0.90
C VAL A 346 41.26 18.45 -1.47
N GLU A 347 41.09 19.09 -2.62
CA GLU A 347 39.85 19.04 -3.36
C GLU A 347 39.73 17.72 -4.15
N GLU A 348 38.60 17.03 -4.05
CA GLU A 348 38.34 15.80 -4.80
C GLU A 348 37.58 16.04 -6.09
N ARG A 349 38.06 15.33 -7.11
CA ARG A 349 37.53 15.37 -8.46
C ARG A 349 37.12 13.98 -8.92
N CYS A 350 36.14 13.95 -9.81
CA CYS A 350 35.58 12.70 -10.31
C CYS A 350 36.57 11.92 -11.17
N GLY A 351 36.62 10.61 -10.92
CA GLY A 351 37.28 9.62 -11.79
C GLY A 351 36.25 8.89 -12.65
N GLU A 352 36.49 7.62 -12.97
CA GLU A 352 35.55 6.79 -13.75
C GLU A 352 34.38 6.22 -12.93
N GLY A 353 34.49 6.23 -11.60
CA GLY A 353 33.49 5.69 -10.68
C GLY A 353 32.37 6.68 -10.32
N PRO A 354 31.25 6.19 -9.75
CA PRO A 354 30.10 7.02 -9.40
C PRO A 354 30.29 7.83 -8.10
N THR A 355 31.25 7.45 -7.26
CA THR A 355 31.54 8.11 -5.98
C THR A 355 32.74 9.02 -6.11
N CYS A 356 32.78 10.09 -5.30
CA CYS A 356 34.02 10.81 -5.05
C CYS A 356 35.11 9.85 -4.57
N PRO A 357 36.40 10.12 -4.90
CA PRO A 357 37.50 9.47 -4.21
C PRO A 357 37.45 9.77 -2.70
N ALA A 358 38.20 9.00 -1.91
CA ALA A 358 38.29 9.22 -0.48
C ALA A 358 38.85 10.61 -0.17
N ASP A 359 38.34 11.21 0.91
CA ASP A 359 38.78 12.51 1.44
C ASP A 359 40.30 12.50 1.67
N ALA A 360 41.00 13.31 0.88
CA ALA A 360 42.44 13.45 0.90
C ALA A 360 42.81 14.76 1.62
N VAL A 361 43.77 14.67 2.52
CA VAL A 361 44.32 15.82 3.24
C VAL A 361 45.69 16.17 2.69
N VAL A 362 46.08 17.44 2.83
CA VAL A 362 47.44 17.87 2.52
C VAL A 362 48.40 17.17 3.49
N GLU A 363 49.59 16.81 2.99
CA GLU A 363 50.64 16.14 3.74
C GLU A 363 50.89 16.79 5.11
N GLU A 364 51.02 15.97 6.16
CA GLU A 364 51.30 16.41 7.53
C GLU A 364 52.54 17.31 7.60
N GLY A 365 52.42 18.43 8.32
CA GLY A 365 53.50 19.41 8.46
C GLY A 365 53.66 20.38 7.29
N SER A 366 52.83 20.29 6.24
CA SER A 366 52.83 21.28 5.16
C SER A 366 52.45 22.67 5.69
N ALA A 367 53.12 23.70 5.20
CA ALA A 367 52.84 25.08 5.59
C ALA A 367 51.43 25.49 5.15
N CYS A 368 50.74 26.21 6.03
CA CYS A 368 49.40 26.71 5.80
C CYS A 368 49.18 28.03 6.54
N ASP A 369 48.04 28.68 6.31
CA ASP A 369 47.61 29.88 7.02
C ASP A 369 46.29 29.55 7.74
N ASP A 370 46.29 29.61 9.07
CA ASP A 370 45.11 29.36 9.91
C ASP A 370 44.22 30.59 10.04
N GLY A 371 44.57 31.69 9.35
CA GLY A 371 43.82 32.94 9.35
C GLY A 371 43.88 33.70 10.68
N LEU A 372 44.75 33.27 11.60
CA LEU A 372 45.00 33.91 12.89
C LEU A 372 46.25 34.77 12.79
N VAL A 373 46.10 36.07 13.07
CA VAL A 373 47.20 37.05 12.95
C VAL A 373 48.28 36.80 14.02
N CYS A 374 47.93 36.14 15.12
CA CYS A 374 48.81 35.94 16.28
C CYS A 374 49.46 34.57 16.33
N THR A 375 49.39 33.80 15.25
CA THR A 375 50.13 32.56 15.09
C THR A 375 51.05 32.68 13.87
N GLU A 376 52.26 32.14 14.00
CA GLU A 376 53.17 32.01 12.88
C GLU A 376 53.52 30.55 12.62
N ARG A 377 53.99 30.28 11.40
CA ARG A 377 54.48 28.95 10.97
C ARG A 377 53.41 27.85 11.12
N SER A 378 52.16 28.18 10.84
CA SER A 378 51.03 27.25 10.88
C SER A 378 51.25 26.07 9.94
N MET A 379 50.87 24.89 10.41
CA MET A 379 51.10 23.62 9.72
C MET A 379 49.87 22.73 9.71
N CYS A 380 49.74 21.96 8.63
CA CYS A 380 48.66 21.01 8.46
C CYS A 380 48.80 19.83 9.42
N ARG A 381 47.73 19.57 10.17
CA ARG A 381 47.59 18.43 11.07
C ARG A 381 46.17 17.88 11.00
N ALA A 382 46.03 16.62 10.61
CA ALA A 382 44.74 15.94 10.43
C ALA A 382 43.73 16.73 9.57
N GLY A 383 44.19 17.34 8.47
CA GLY A 383 43.34 18.13 7.56
C GLY A 383 42.98 19.54 8.03
N LEU A 384 43.46 19.96 9.21
CA LEU A 384 43.25 21.29 9.76
C LEU A 384 44.57 22.07 9.77
N CYS A 385 44.50 23.37 9.46
CA CYS A 385 45.63 24.26 9.66
C CYS A 385 45.71 24.64 11.14
N THR A 386 46.85 24.39 11.77
CA THR A 386 47.06 24.71 13.19
C THR A 386 48.35 25.51 13.36
N GLY A 387 48.28 26.66 14.02
CA GLY A 387 49.43 27.49 14.41
C GLY A 387 49.96 27.14 15.80
N PRO A 388 51.09 26.44 15.95
CA PRO A 388 51.63 26.07 17.26
C PRO A 388 52.53 27.15 17.88
N VAL A 389 52.92 28.19 17.12
CA VAL A 389 53.88 29.22 17.57
C VAL A 389 53.14 30.56 17.69
N PRO A 390 52.92 31.07 18.92
CA PRO A 390 52.43 32.43 19.12
C PRO A 390 53.42 33.46 18.58
N VAL A 391 52.92 34.50 17.93
CA VAL A 391 53.74 35.66 17.53
C VAL A 391 54.21 36.40 18.78
N GLU A 392 55.53 36.63 18.89
CA GLU A 392 56.11 37.48 19.93
C GLU A 392 55.89 38.95 19.55
N CYS A 393 55.14 39.68 20.38
CA CYS A 393 54.78 41.08 20.18
C CYS A 393 55.60 42.03 21.06
N GLU A 394 56.80 41.65 21.46
CA GLU A 394 57.64 42.51 22.31
C GLU A 394 58.18 43.70 21.51
N ASP A 395 57.88 44.94 21.93
CA ASP A 395 58.41 46.17 21.31
C ASP A 395 59.68 46.70 21.99
N GLY A 396 60.06 46.10 23.12
CA GLY A 396 61.26 46.43 23.88
C GLY A 396 61.10 47.65 24.80
N ASP A 397 59.88 48.15 24.98
CA ASP A 397 59.53 49.18 25.96
C ASP A 397 59.00 48.49 27.23
N ALA A 398 59.65 48.71 28.38
CA ALA A 398 59.24 48.06 29.62
C ALA A 398 57.88 48.57 30.16
N CYS A 399 57.38 49.69 29.60
CA CYS A 399 56.16 50.36 29.99
C CYS A 399 54.96 50.08 29.09
N THR A 400 55.09 49.16 28.15
CA THR A 400 53.97 48.63 27.37
C THR A 400 53.59 47.23 27.88
N ALA A 401 52.30 46.95 27.86
CA ALA A 401 51.78 45.59 28.01
C ALA A 401 51.55 45.01 26.62
N ASP A 402 52.42 44.08 26.25
CA ASP A 402 52.36 43.41 24.95
C ASP A 402 51.36 42.28 24.94
N SER A 403 50.44 42.33 23.99
CA SER A 403 49.48 41.27 23.76
C SER A 403 49.20 41.13 22.29
N CYS A 404 48.95 39.90 21.84
CA CYS A 404 48.49 39.66 20.49
C CYS A 404 47.00 39.30 20.50
N ALA A 405 46.21 39.99 19.69
CA ALA A 405 44.81 39.67 19.47
C ALA A 405 44.56 39.30 18.00
N ASP A 406 43.92 38.16 17.75
CA ASP A 406 43.67 37.65 16.38
C ASP A 406 42.87 38.61 15.48
N THR A 407 42.18 39.59 16.08
CA THR A 407 41.38 40.60 15.36
C THR A 407 42.12 41.93 15.11
N GLY A 408 43.30 42.14 15.71
CA GLY A 408 44.02 43.42 15.69
C GLY A 408 45.54 43.32 15.55
N GLY A 409 46.12 42.12 15.59
CA GLY A 409 47.57 41.90 15.59
C GLY A 409 48.21 42.23 16.93
N CYS A 410 49.51 42.56 16.89
CA CYS A 410 50.24 43.00 18.08
C CYS A 410 49.69 44.34 18.60
N ALA A 411 49.37 44.37 19.89
CA ALA A 411 48.96 45.53 20.62
C ALA A 411 49.94 45.77 21.78
N HIS A 412 50.46 46.99 21.81
CA HIS A 412 51.37 47.49 22.83
C HIS A 412 50.60 48.55 23.62
N ILE A 413 49.99 48.16 24.74
CA ILE A 413 49.13 49.07 25.52
C ILE A 413 49.98 49.70 26.61
N ALA A 414 50.14 51.02 26.56
CA ALA A 414 50.86 51.76 27.58
C ALA A 414 50.27 51.48 28.98
N ILE A 415 51.13 51.08 29.92
CA ILE A 415 50.78 50.85 31.30
C ILE A 415 50.67 52.22 31.97
N MET A 416 49.45 52.60 32.35
CA MET A 416 49.20 53.92 32.92
C MET A 416 50.00 54.16 34.19
N GLY A 417 50.87 55.17 34.16
CA GLY A 417 51.75 55.54 35.26
C GLY A 417 53.09 54.80 35.24
N CYS A 418 53.41 54.02 34.22
CA CYS A 418 54.76 53.52 34.00
C CYS A 418 55.63 54.60 33.32
N CYS A 419 56.92 54.58 33.59
CA CYS A 419 57.92 55.47 33.00
C CYS A 419 59.29 54.79 32.87
N GLU A 420 60.08 55.23 31.90
CA GLU A 420 61.50 54.86 31.79
C GLU A 420 62.41 55.98 32.32
N ASP A 421 61.95 57.24 32.24
CA ASP A 421 62.62 58.38 32.86
C ASP A 421 61.64 59.43 33.41
N ASP A 422 62.18 60.43 34.11
CA ASP A 422 61.39 61.51 34.72
C ASP A 422 60.57 62.31 33.70
N ALA A 423 60.99 62.35 32.42
CA ALA A 423 60.32 63.13 31.38
C ALA A 423 59.00 62.48 30.91
N ASP A 424 58.88 61.16 31.04
CA ASP A 424 57.65 60.42 30.71
C ASP A 424 56.48 60.74 31.65
N CYS A 425 56.76 61.28 32.83
CA CYS A 425 55.78 61.53 33.88
C CYS A 425 55.18 62.95 33.89
N GLU A 426 55.57 63.80 32.95
CA GLU A 426 55.11 65.20 32.89
C GLU A 426 53.61 65.30 32.52
N ASP A 427 52.77 65.71 33.47
CA ASP A 427 51.32 65.86 33.27
C ASP A 427 50.89 67.26 32.77
N GLY A 428 51.87 68.15 32.57
CA GLY A 428 51.65 69.51 32.10
C GLY A 428 51.14 70.48 33.17
N ASP A 429 51.03 70.06 34.43
CA ASP A 429 50.79 70.95 35.56
C ASP A 429 52.13 71.52 36.06
N PRO A 430 52.38 72.85 35.94
CA PRO A 430 53.60 73.47 36.44
C PRO A 430 53.73 73.43 37.97
N CYS A 431 52.73 72.95 38.69
CA CYS A 431 52.68 72.86 40.14
C CYS A 431 53.08 71.47 40.70
N THR A 432 53.38 70.50 39.86
CA THR A 432 53.84 69.16 40.26
C THR A 432 55.20 68.85 39.63
N ALA A 433 56.12 68.28 40.42
CA ALA A 433 57.34 67.67 39.89
C ALA A 433 57.10 66.17 39.85
N HIS A 434 57.26 65.56 38.68
CA HIS A 434 57.03 64.14 38.49
C HIS A 434 58.38 63.45 38.32
N THR A 435 58.64 62.42 39.12
CA THR A 435 59.85 61.60 39.00
C THR A 435 59.46 60.16 38.72
N CYS A 436 60.20 59.50 37.87
CA CYS A 436 60.10 58.08 37.67
C CYS A 436 60.85 57.36 38.80
N ASP A 437 60.13 56.54 39.56
CA ASP A 437 60.77 55.78 40.62
C ASP A 437 61.62 54.61 40.06
N PRO A 438 62.52 54.03 40.87
CA PRO A 438 63.36 52.92 40.42
C PRO A 438 62.60 51.62 40.09
N GLU A 439 61.30 51.56 40.42
CA GLU A 439 60.39 50.45 40.13
C GLU A 439 59.62 50.68 38.82
N GLY A 440 59.86 51.81 38.15
CA GLY A 440 59.32 52.16 36.83
C GLY A 440 57.97 52.87 36.89
N TRP A 441 57.59 53.50 38.01
CA TRP A 441 56.30 54.17 38.17
C TRP A 441 56.43 55.68 38.41
N CYS A 442 55.56 56.45 37.77
CA CYS A 442 55.45 57.88 37.94
C CYS A 442 54.91 58.23 39.32
N VAL A 443 55.70 59.00 40.07
CA VAL A 443 55.29 59.54 41.37
C VAL A 443 55.29 61.07 41.32
N ALA A 444 54.17 61.67 41.75
CA ALA A 444 54.05 63.12 41.85
C ALA A 444 54.54 63.60 43.23
N VAL A 445 55.50 64.53 43.23
CA VAL A 445 55.93 65.28 44.40
C VAL A 445 55.55 66.75 44.20
N GLY A 446 54.77 67.32 45.13
CA GLY A 446 54.27 68.69 45.01
C GLY A 446 55.39 69.72 44.92
N ALA A 447 55.38 70.56 43.88
CA ALA A 447 56.37 71.61 43.69
C ALA A 447 56.01 72.86 44.51
N ALA A 448 56.99 73.43 45.22
CA ALA A 448 56.79 74.35 46.33
C ALA A 448 56.32 75.80 45.97
N LEU A 449 55.85 76.09 44.75
CA LEU A 449 55.71 77.48 44.27
C LEU A 449 54.34 77.91 43.69
N CYS A 450 53.26 77.17 43.89
CA CYS A 450 51.92 77.64 43.52
C CYS A 450 51.15 78.17 44.76
N VAL A 451 51.09 79.51 44.91
CA VAL A 451 50.26 80.20 45.93
C VAL A 451 49.58 81.43 45.30
N ASP A 452 48.25 81.44 45.25
CA ASP A 452 47.38 82.51 44.71
C ASP A 452 47.44 83.84 45.49
N ALA A 453 47.34 84.97 44.78
CA ALA A 453 47.22 86.33 45.34
C ALA A 453 45.76 86.83 45.31
N GLY A 454 45.22 87.25 46.48
CA GLY A 454 43.79 87.52 46.71
C GLY A 454 43.31 88.98 46.71
N THR A 455 42.07 89.21 47.18
CA THR A 455 41.53 90.50 47.66
C THR A 455 40.47 90.32 48.78
N THR A 456 40.38 91.29 49.70
CA THR A 456 39.44 91.37 50.85
C THR A 456 38.44 92.53 50.68
N SER A 457 37.17 92.37 51.10
CA SER A 457 36.41 93.34 51.91
C SER A 457 34.98 92.83 52.22
N ALA A 458 34.49 93.11 53.43
CA ALA A 458 33.22 92.65 53.99
C ALA A 458 32.18 93.78 54.04
N ASP A 459 30.93 93.49 53.64
CA ASP A 459 29.71 94.10 54.17
C ASP A 459 28.53 93.12 53.95
N GLY A 460 27.74 92.90 55.01
CA GLY A 460 26.77 91.81 55.13
C GLY A 460 25.35 92.12 54.66
N GLY A 461 24.58 91.07 54.32
CA GLY A 461 23.14 91.20 54.06
C GLY A 461 22.42 89.99 53.42
N ALA A 462 22.23 88.93 54.21
CA ALA A 462 21.11 87.97 54.23
C ALA A 462 20.53 87.26 52.97
N ARG A 463 20.61 85.91 53.06
CA ARG A 463 19.71 84.81 52.57
C ARG A 463 19.75 84.37 51.10
N PRO A 464 19.44 83.09 50.77
CA PRO A 464 19.39 81.84 51.57
C PRO A 464 20.32 80.73 50.94
N PRO A 465 20.35 79.48 51.46
CA PRO A 465 21.44 78.54 51.22
C PRO A 465 21.38 77.90 49.83
N PRO A 466 22.47 77.28 49.38
CA PRO A 466 22.41 75.82 49.34
C PRO A 466 23.61 75.21 50.07
N ALA A 467 23.29 74.31 50.99
CA ALA A 467 24.21 73.32 51.52
C ALA A 467 23.48 71.97 51.38
N PRO A 468 24.21 70.85 51.49
CA PRO A 468 24.51 69.92 50.41
C PRO A 468 23.87 68.57 50.80
N PRO A 469 24.56 67.42 50.73
CA PRO A 469 25.30 66.74 49.68
C PRO A 469 24.54 65.48 49.22
N VAL A 470 24.93 64.82 48.13
CA VAL A 470 24.65 63.39 47.93
C VAL A 470 25.56 62.92 46.78
N GLY A 471 26.48 61.97 46.93
CA GLY A 471 26.45 60.81 47.81
C GLY A 471 25.55 59.74 47.20
N CYS A 472 26.19 58.73 46.61
CA CYS A 472 25.73 57.38 46.28
C CYS A 472 24.22 57.10 46.21
N GLY A 473 23.80 56.42 45.14
CA GLY A 473 22.80 55.37 45.31
C GLY A 473 21.75 55.31 44.21
N CYS A 474 21.75 54.16 43.55
CA CYS A 474 20.64 53.59 42.81
C CYS A 474 19.30 53.65 43.55
N SER A 475 18.25 53.40 42.73
CA SER A 475 16.99 52.72 43.07
C SER A 475 15.84 53.61 43.58
N THR A 476 14.57 53.43 43.19
CA THR A 476 13.84 52.45 42.35
C THR A 476 12.38 52.94 42.19
N HIS A 477 11.61 52.21 41.35
CA HIS A 477 10.14 52.08 41.25
C HIS A 477 9.44 53.02 40.26
N THR A 478 8.67 52.59 39.26
CA THR A 478 7.98 51.34 38.87
C THR A 478 7.70 51.43 37.35
N GLY A 479 7.59 50.41 36.51
CA GLY A 479 7.66 48.97 36.61
C GLY A 479 7.38 48.35 35.23
N ALA A 480 7.92 47.13 35.07
CA ALA A 480 7.59 46.05 34.13
C ALA A 480 8.60 45.72 33.04
N ARG A 481 9.19 44.51 32.97
CA ARG A 481 9.26 43.35 33.88
C ARG A 481 10.42 42.44 33.37
N ASP A 482 11.26 42.00 34.31
CA ASP A 482 12.01 40.72 34.52
C ASP A 482 12.65 39.95 33.33
N GLY A 483 13.89 39.41 33.34
CA GLY A 483 14.98 39.33 34.32
C GLY A 483 16.07 38.26 33.96
N ALA A 484 17.35 38.59 34.21
CA ALA A 484 18.56 37.80 34.62
C ALA A 484 19.35 36.80 33.70
N VAL A 485 20.43 37.30 33.07
CA VAL A 485 21.92 37.10 33.27
C VAL A 485 22.53 35.82 33.91
N LEU A 486 23.52 35.22 33.17
CA LEU A 486 24.91 34.73 33.47
C LEU A 486 25.23 34.12 34.88
N MET A 487 26.13 33.16 35.15
CA MET A 487 27.37 32.58 34.62
C MET A 487 27.53 31.21 35.37
N ALA A 488 27.83 30.09 34.71
CA ALA A 488 29.14 29.46 34.60
C ALA A 488 29.56 28.44 35.69
N LEU A 489 30.26 27.44 35.16
CA LEU A 489 31.09 26.39 35.75
C LEU A 489 30.45 25.12 36.36
N LEU A 490 30.95 24.04 35.76
CA LEU A 490 31.31 22.74 36.31
C LEU A 490 30.27 21.61 36.31
N LEU A 491 30.46 20.78 35.28
CA LEU A 491 30.73 19.35 35.36
C LEU A 491 29.62 18.40 35.84
N LEU A 492 29.57 17.32 35.05
CA LEU A 492 29.30 15.95 35.44
C LEU A 492 27.84 15.54 35.68
N THR A 493 27.35 14.85 34.65
CA THR A 493 26.82 13.48 34.74
C THR A 493 25.50 13.20 35.47
N LEU A 494 24.70 12.42 34.74
CA LEU A 494 23.92 11.26 35.19
C LEU A 494 22.60 11.52 35.93
N ARG A 495 21.54 11.22 35.16
CA ARG A 495 20.43 10.29 35.46
C ARG A 495 19.50 10.57 36.66
N ILE A 496 18.31 9.96 36.49
CA ILE A 496 17.33 9.50 37.49
C ILE A 496 16.24 10.56 37.78
N ARG A 497 15.08 10.50 37.11
CA ARG A 497 13.95 9.55 37.28
C ARG A 497 13.19 9.82 38.58
N ASP A 498 12.02 10.43 38.45
CA ASP A 498 10.84 10.16 39.28
C ASP A 498 9.63 10.14 38.33
N ARG A 499 8.95 8.99 38.11
CA ARG A 499 7.98 8.32 39.01
C ARG A 499 7.01 9.36 39.56
N ALA A 500 5.74 9.32 39.19
CA ALA A 500 4.71 8.44 39.75
C ALA A 500 3.37 9.12 39.38
N ARG A 501 2.23 8.48 39.10
CA ARG A 501 1.63 7.18 39.47
C ARG A 501 0.38 7.03 38.56
N ALA A 502 0.15 5.87 37.93
CA ALA A 502 -0.67 4.72 38.42
C ALA A 502 -2.19 4.98 38.33
N GLY A 503 -3.07 4.07 37.91
CA GLY A 503 -3.00 2.65 37.50
C GLY A 503 -4.24 2.35 36.61
N ARG A 504 -4.49 1.16 36.07
CA ARG A 504 -4.21 -0.22 36.45
C ARG A 504 -3.97 -1.07 35.22
#